data_AF-A0A077WQK2-F1
#
_entry.id   AF-A0A077WQK2-F1
#
_cell.length_a   1.000
_cell.length_b   1.000
_cell.length_c   1.000
_cell.angle_alpha   90.00
_cell.angle_beta   90.00
_cell.angle_gamma   90.00
#
_symmetry.space_group_name_H-M   'P 1'
#
loop_
_entity.id
_entity.type
_entity.pdbx_description
1 polymer ?
#
loop_
_entity_poly.entity_id
_entity_poly.type
_entity_poly.pdbx_seq_one_letter_code
_entity_poly.pdbx_strand_id
1 'polypeptide(L)'
;MDINHILSLLKSGAEQHDEQASTHEPPSTTPLVNLPSSVDLAAIDPDVIQQVRQEYWATQQQQPKQTHKDDDDDDDDSLDMLLDAIQGATRINSKVLMALGRLTKETNVLSVLQGCKESQHRKEKELYQQRQELVQQHQKQRDALFAKELVGAPVDWESLEKQSEKELKQMDTHIVHEMDREIRSQQAKLAKLRVPFFKVTSSMDDIKMQHKVLSILQDMIDDKDDEK
;
A
#
# COMPACT_ATOMS: atom_id res chain seq x y z
N MET A 1 13.22 -23.39 -8.10
CA MET A 1 14.08 -22.34 -8.68
C MET A 1 14.15 -21.22 -7.66
N ASP A 2 15.36 -20.85 -7.25
CA ASP A 2 15.63 -20.07 -6.03
C ASP A 2 15.76 -18.57 -6.35
N ILE A 3 15.06 -17.72 -5.61
CA ILE A 3 14.93 -16.26 -5.83
C ILE A 3 16.28 -15.55 -5.64
N ASN A 4 17.17 -16.12 -4.84
CA ASN A 4 18.50 -15.57 -4.58
C ASN A 4 19.42 -15.63 -5.81
N HIS A 5 19.13 -16.50 -6.79
CA HIS A 5 19.92 -16.59 -8.01
C HIS A 5 19.59 -15.46 -9.01
N ILE A 6 18.38 -14.89 -8.94
CA ILE A 6 17.93 -13.80 -9.80
C ILE A 6 18.54 -12.46 -9.35
N LEU A 7 18.74 -12.28 -8.05
CA LEU A 7 19.33 -11.06 -7.48
C LEU A 7 20.84 -10.96 -7.67
N SER A 8 21.53 -12.10 -7.84
CA SER A 8 22.96 -12.13 -8.17
C SER A 8 23.25 -11.67 -9.60
N LEU A 9 22.30 -11.81 -10.54
CA LEU A 9 22.47 -11.41 -11.94
C LEU A 9 22.25 -9.91 -12.18
N LEU A 10 21.52 -9.24 -11.28
CA LEU A 10 21.23 -7.80 -11.38
C LEU A 10 22.32 -6.91 -10.77
N LYS A 11 23.21 -7.47 -9.93
CA LYS A 11 24.28 -6.72 -9.27
C LYS A 11 25.59 -6.67 -10.07
N SER A 12 25.70 -7.47 -11.12
CA SER A 12 26.94 -7.60 -11.93
C SER A 12 27.05 -6.60 -13.09
N GLY A 13 26.11 -5.66 -13.24
CA GLY A 13 26.01 -4.80 -14.42
C GLY A 13 26.41 -3.33 -14.24
N ALA A 14 26.91 -2.93 -13.07
CA ALA A 14 27.11 -1.51 -12.76
C ALA A 14 28.43 -1.20 -12.05
N GLU A 15 29.56 -1.63 -12.61
CA GLU A 15 30.88 -1.09 -12.27
C GLU A 15 31.77 -0.99 -13.52
N GLN A 16 32.09 0.25 -13.92
CA GLN A 16 33.35 0.74 -14.50
C GLN A 16 33.14 2.21 -14.95
N HIS A 17 33.58 3.15 -14.12
CA HIS A 17 34.74 4.04 -14.32
C HIS A 17 34.55 5.11 -15.42
N ASP A 18 34.54 6.39 -15.05
CA ASP A 18 35.78 7.15 -15.22
C ASP A 18 35.90 8.36 -14.29
N GLU A 19 37.14 8.54 -13.86
CA GLU A 19 37.66 9.44 -12.85
C GLU A 19 38.59 10.40 -13.58
N GLN A 20 38.35 11.71 -13.52
CA GLN A 20 39.40 12.69 -13.78
C GLN A 20 39.34 13.83 -12.77
N ALA A 21 40.37 13.84 -11.93
CA ALA A 21 40.71 14.90 -11.01
C ALA A 21 41.29 16.11 -11.77
N SER A 22 40.95 17.32 -11.33
CA SER A 22 41.90 18.43 -11.35
C SER A 22 41.59 19.45 -10.25
N THR A 23 42.59 19.60 -9.40
CA THR A 23 42.88 20.66 -8.45
C THR A 23 42.61 22.08 -8.98
N HIS A 24 41.98 22.96 -8.19
CA HIS A 24 42.46 24.33 -7.98
C HIS A 24 41.73 25.05 -6.83
N GLU A 25 42.51 25.89 -6.14
CA GLU A 25 42.27 26.78 -5.00
C GLU A 25 41.02 27.69 -5.07
N PRO A 26 40.61 28.26 -3.92
CA PRO A 26 39.45 29.15 -3.83
C PRO A 26 39.80 30.58 -4.26
N PRO A 27 38.88 31.26 -4.98
CA PRO A 27 38.85 32.72 -4.97
C PRO A 27 37.55 33.24 -4.34
N SER A 28 37.75 34.08 -3.33
CA SER A 28 36.81 35.08 -2.85
C SER A 28 36.25 35.94 -3.97
N THR A 29 34.96 36.29 -3.94
CA THR A 29 34.47 37.68 -4.15
C THR A 29 32.94 37.75 -3.95
N THR A 30 32.53 38.07 -2.73
CA THR A 30 31.31 38.86 -2.49
C THR A 30 31.65 40.33 -2.75
N PRO A 31 30.73 41.15 -3.31
CA PRO A 31 30.97 42.58 -3.41
C PRO A 31 30.83 43.18 -2.00
N LEU A 32 31.97 43.52 -1.40
CA LEU A 32 32.07 44.39 -0.24
C LEU A 32 31.43 45.73 -0.60
N VAL A 33 30.25 46.01 -0.04
CA VAL A 33 29.79 47.39 0.10
C VAL A 33 30.76 48.04 1.08
N ASN A 34 31.57 48.94 0.55
CA ASN A 34 32.51 49.75 1.30
C ASN A 34 31.70 50.72 2.18
N LEU A 35 31.43 50.34 3.44
CA LEU A 35 30.89 51.28 4.42
C LEU A 35 32.02 52.24 4.82
N PRO A 36 31.88 53.56 4.65
CA PRO A 36 32.76 54.50 5.33
C PRO A 36 32.56 54.33 6.84
N SER A 37 33.61 53.92 7.53
CA SER A 37 33.67 53.78 8.98
C SER A 37 33.76 55.17 9.63
N SER A 38 32.61 55.84 9.76
CA SER A 38 32.23 56.82 10.78
C SER A 38 31.06 57.65 10.26
N VAL A 39 29.84 57.08 10.26
CA VAL A 39 28.65 57.93 10.17
C VAL A 39 28.43 58.49 11.57
N ASP A 40 28.81 59.75 11.76
CA ASP A 40 28.54 60.49 12.98
C ASP A 40 27.02 60.75 13.06
N LEU A 41 26.33 59.90 13.81
CA LEU A 41 24.87 59.96 14.02
C LEU A 41 24.43 61.26 14.72
N ALA A 42 25.37 62.04 15.28
CA ALA A 42 25.08 63.32 15.91
C ALA A 42 24.92 64.48 14.91
N ALA A 43 25.35 64.30 13.66
CA ALA A 43 25.28 65.30 12.59
C ALA A 43 24.05 65.12 11.66
N ILE A 44 23.17 64.16 11.95
CA ILE A 44 21.95 63.96 11.18
C ILE A 44 20.97 65.08 11.53
N ASP A 45 20.62 65.87 10.53
CA ASP A 45 19.64 66.95 10.66
C ASP A 45 18.30 66.38 11.19
N PRO A 46 17.78 66.89 12.32
CA PRO A 46 16.52 66.42 12.89
C PRO A 46 15.34 66.51 11.91
N ASP A 47 15.39 67.39 10.91
CA ASP A 47 14.36 67.51 9.88
C ASP A 47 14.38 66.31 8.90
N VAL A 48 15.56 65.76 8.60
CA VAL A 48 15.69 64.54 7.79
C VAL A 48 15.12 63.33 8.54
N ILE A 49 15.33 63.26 9.85
CA ILE A 49 14.75 62.22 10.70
C ILE A 49 13.22 62.33 10.72
N GLN A 50 12.69 63.55 10.80
CA GLN A 50 11.24 63.76 10.72
C GLN A 50 10.68 63.41 9.34
N GLN A 51 11.38 63.75 8.26
CA GLN A 51 10.94 63.44 6.91
C GLN A 51 10.91 61.93 6.66
N VAL A 52 11.98 61.20 7.01
CA VAL A 52 12.02 59.73 6.90
C VAL A 52 10.93 59.10 7.77
N ARG A 53 10.68 59.66 8.96
CA ARG A 53 9.59 59.20 9.83
C ARG A 53 8.23 59.41 9.15
N GLN A 54 7.97 60.58 8.60
CA GLN A 54 6.71 60.87 7.89
C GLN A 54 6.52 59.98 6.67
N GLU A 55 7.58 59.74 5.88
CA GLU A 55 7.56 58.82 4.74
C GLU A 55 7.28 57.37 5.18
N TYR A 56 7.87 56.93 6.31
CA TYR A 56 7.58 55.61 6.88
C TYR A 56 6.12 55.47 7.33
N TRP A 57 5.57 56.47 8.02
CA TRP A 57 4.16 56.48 8.44
C TRP A 57 3.19 56.55 7.25
N ALA A 58 3.53 57.30 6.20
CA ALA A 58 2.74 57.39 4.98
C ALA A 58 2.75 56.07 4.19
N THR A 59 3.89 55.38 4.16
CA THR A 59 4.04 54.08 3.51
C THR A 59 3.26 52.98 4.25
N GLN A 60 3.19 53.05 5.59
CA GLN A 60 2.46 52.08 6.40
C GLN A 60 0.92 52.20 6.23
N GLN A 61 0.40 53.38 5.86
CA GLN A 61 -1.04 53.58 5.61
C GLN A 61 -1.49 53.17 4.20
N GLN A 62 -0.55 52.96 3.26
CA GLN A 62 -0.86 52.60 1.86
C GLN A 62 -0.66 51.12 1.53
N GLN A 63 -0.16 50.31 2.47
CA GLN A 63 -0.16 48.86 2.28
C GLN A 63 -1.57 48.30 2.55
N PRO A 64 -2.15 47.46 1.67
CA PRO A 64 -3.35 46.73 2.00
C PRO A 64 -3.06 45.91 3.25
N LYS A 65 -3.94 46.01 4.25
CA LYS A 65 -3.93 45.18 5.46
C LYS A 65 -3.75 43.73 5.03
N GLN A 66 -2.52 43.22 5.11
CA GLN A 66 -2.30 41.81 5.29
C GLN A 66 -2.98 41.52 6.63
N THR A 67 -4.15 40.91 6.55
CA THR A 67 -4.75 40.26 7.69
C THR A 67 -3.68 39.32 8.22
N HIS A 68 -3.07 39.68 9.36
CA HIS A 68 -2.60 38.68 10.30
C HIS A 68 -3.83 37.81 10.57
N LYS A 69 -3.94 36.72 9.80
CA LYS A 69 -4.52 35.52 10.34
C LYS A 69 -3.52 35.14 11.41
N ASP A 70 -3.98 35.24 12.65
CA ASP A 70 -3.47 34.35 13.68
C ASP A 70 -3.71 32.95 13.10
N ASP A 71 -2.64 32.38 12.54
CA ASP A 71 -2.61 30.99 12.12
C ASP A 71 -2.62 30.17 13.42
N ASP A 72 -3.81 30.07 14.03
CA ASP A 72 -4.26 28.84 14.65
C ASP A 72 -4.36 27.83 13.49
N ASP A 73 -3.20 27.39 13.01
CA ASP A 73 -3.04 26.15 12.26
C ASP A 73 -3.38 25.02 13.24
N ASP A 74 -4.67 24.87 13.53
CA ASP A 74 -5.23 23.54 13.68
C ASP A 74 -4.97 22.87 12.32
N ASP A 75 -3.77 22.29 12.18
CA ASP A 75 -3.45 21.32 11.15
C ASP A 75 -4.64 20.35 11.12
N ASP A 76 -5.48 20.49 10.11
CA ASP A 76 -6.57 19.57 9.80
C ASP A 76 -5.91 18.29 9.29
N ASP A 77 -5.22 17.61 10.21
CA ASP A 77 -4.60 16.31 10.11
C ASP A 77 -5.70 15.24 10.11
N SER A 78 -6.82 15.50 9.42
CA SER A 78 -7.88 14.53 9.26
C SER A 78 -7.37 13.35 8.44
N LEU A 79 -7.68 12.13 8.89
CA LEU A 79 -7.34 10.90 8.18
C LEU A 79 -7.85 10.94 6.73
N ASP A 80 -8.99 11.58 6.48
CA ASP A 80 -9.55 11.72 5.14
C ASP A 80 -8.66 12.56 4.22
N MET A 81 -8.09 13.67 4.71
CA MET A 81 -7.15 14.48 3.93
C MET A 81 -5.87 13.71 3.59
N LEU A 82 -5.36 12.92 4.55
CA LEU A 82 -4.20 12.06 4.32
C LEU A 82 -4.50 10.97 3.28
N LEU A 83 -5.68 10.35 3.34
CA LEU A 83 -6.13 9.32 2.38
C LEU A 83 -6.34 9.89 0.97
N ASP A 84 -6.87 11.12 0.85
CA ASP A 84 -7.03 11.80 -0.44
C ASP A 84 -5.68 12.16 -1.05
N ALA A 85 -4.73 12.64 -0.23
CA ALA A 85 -3.38 13.00 -0.69
C ALA A 85 -2.58 11.80 -1.25
N ILE A 86 -2.90 10.57 -0.86
CA ILE A 86 -2.21 9.35 -1.33
C ILE A 86 -2.98 8.61 -2.43
N GLN A 87 -4.13 9.09 -2.88
CA GLN A 87 -4.94 8.41 -3.90
C GLN A 87 -4.22 8.24 -5.25
N GLY A 88 -3.29 9.16 -5.57
CA GLY A 88 -2.43 9.09 -6.77
C GLY A 88 -1.09 8.37 -6.57
N ALA A 89 -0.83 7.81 -5.39
CA ALA A 89 0.42 7.11 -5.14
C ALA A 89 0.53 5.84 -6.01
N THR A 90 1.71 5.58 -6.56
CA THR A 90 2.00 4.38 -7.37
C THR A 90 2.87 3.37 -6.62
N ARG A 91 3.40 3.77 -5.46
CA ARG A 91 4.26 2.95 -4.60
C ARG A 91 3.98 3.23 -3.14
N ILE A 92 4.25 2.24 -2.29
CA ILE A 92 4.24 2.41 -0.84
C ILE A 92 5.36 3.38 -0.47
N ASN A 93 4.98 4.50 0.16
CA ASN A 93 5.89 5.55 0.63
C ASN A 93 5.59 5.85 2.10
N SER A 94 6.36 6.75 2.72
CA SER A 94 6.17 7.12 4.13
C SER A 94 4.75 7.61 4.43
N LYS A 95 4.13 8.39 3.53
CA LYS A 95 2.75 8.88 3.71
C LYS A 95 1.72 7.75 3.72
N VAL A 96 1.87 6.76 2.84
CA VAL A 96 1.04 5.55 2.83
C VAL A 96 1.17 4.79 4.15
N LEU A 97 2.39 4.60 4.66
CA LEU A 97 2.61 3.88 5.91
C LEU A 97 2.00 4.62 7.11
N MET A 98 2.13 5.95 7.16
CA MET A 98 1.46 6.77 8.15
C MET A 98 -0.06 6.64 8.06
N ALA A 99 -0.62 6.67 6.84
CA ALA A 99 -2.04 6.49 6.62
C ALA A 99 -2.53 5.11 7.09
N LEU A 100 -1.79 4.04 6.79
CA LEU A 100 -2.09 2.70 7.28
C LEU A 100 -2.03 2.62 8.82
N GLY A 101 -0.98 3.17 9.43
CA GLY A 101 -0.83 3.19 10.89
C GLY A 101 -1.92 3.98 11.61
N ARG A 102 -2.42 5.05 11.00
CA ARG A 102 -3.60 5.79 11.50
C ARG A 102 -4.89 5.01 11.28
N LEU A 103 -5.07 4.43 10.10
CA LEU A 103 -6.24 3.60 9.77
C LEU A 103 -6.43 2.45 10.77
N THR A 104 -5.34 1.79 11.20
CA THR A 104 -5.39 0.70 12.18
C THR A 104 -5.69 1.14 13.62
N LYS A 105 -5.58 2.44 13.93
CA LYS A 105 -5.89 3.03 15.23
C LYS A 105 -7.27 3.69 15.26
N GLU A 106 -7.61 4.37 14.17
CA GLU A 106 -8.79 5.23 14.06
C GLU A 106 -10.01 4.52 13.46
N THR A 107 -9.83 3.34 12.85
CA THR A 107 -10.92 2.58 12.23
C THR A 107 -10.93 1.10 12.65
N ASN A 108 -12.00 0.38 12.27
CA ASN A 108 -12.14 -1.05 12.52
C ASN A 108 -11.48 -1.94 11.46
N VAL A 109 -10.53 -1.41 10.67
CA VAL A 109 -9.90 -2.14 9.56
C VAL A 109 -9.31 -3.49 9.97
N LEU A 110 -8.68 -3.57 11.14
CA LEU A 110 -8.07 -4.82 11.61
C LEU A 110 -9.12 -5.90 11.93
N SER A 111 -10.22 -5.50 12.59
CA SER A 111 -11.34 -6.41 12.87
C SER A 111 -11.99 -6.91 11.59
N VAL A 112 -12.16 -6.03 10.58
CA VAL A 112 -12.69 -6.42 9.27
C VAL A 112 -11.73 -7.35 8.54
N LEU A 113 -10.42 -7.09 8.60
CA LEU A 113 -9.39 -7.95 8.00
C LEU A 113 -9.37 -9.34 8.65
N GLN A 114 -9.45 -9.42 9.98
CA GLN A 114 -9.56 -10.69 10.70
C GLN A 114 -10.84 -11.45 10.31
N GLY A 115 -11.98 -10.77 10.27
CA GLY A 115 -13.23 -11.38 9.80
C GLY A 115 -13.17 -11.85 8.34
N CYS A 116 -12.40 -11.17 7.47
CA CYS A 116 -12.14 -11.63 6.11
C CYS A 116 -11.29 -12.91 6.09
N LYS A 117 -10.23 -12.98 6.89
CA LYS A 117 -9.36 -14.16 7.04
C LYS A 117 -10.13 -15.37 7.57
N GLU A 118 -10.95 -15.18 8.59
CA GLU A 118 -11.81 -16.23 9.15
C GLU A 118 -12.88 -16.70 8.14
N SER A 119 -13.51 -15.77 7.43
CA SER A 119 -14.48 -16.09 6.36
C SER A 119 -13.84 -16.94 5.28
N GLN A 120 -12.64 -16.56 4.83
CA GLN A 120 -11.87 -17.30 3.84
C GLN A 120 -11.50 -18.70 4.33
N HIS A 121 -10.90 -18.82 5.51
CA HIS A 121 -10.52 -20.13 6.06
C HIS A 121 -11.73 -21.06 6.21
N ARG A 122 -12.87 -20.54 6.67
CA ARG A 122 -14.10 -21.32 6.77
C ARG A 122 -14.56 -21.82 5.39
N LYS A 123 -14.54 -20.95 4.38
CA LYS A 123 -14.94 -21.29 3.01
C LYS A 123 -13.99 -22.29 2.36
N GLU A 124 -12.68 -22.10 2.52
CA GLU A 124 -11.65 -23.03 2.06
C GLU A 124 -11.83 -24.42 2.69
N LYS A 125 -12.09 -24.47 4.00
CA LYS A 125 -12.35 -25.71 4.72
C LYS A 125 -13.60 -26.43 4.19
N GLU A 126 -14.69 -25.69 3.97
CA GLU A 126 -15.94 -26.21 3.41
C GLU A 126 -15.72 -26.81 2.01
N LEU A 127 -15.10 -26.04 1.11
CA LEU A 127 -14.82 -26.45 -0.27
C LEU A 127 -13.86 -27.65 -0.32
N TYR A 128 -12.85 -27.67 0.54
CA TYR A 128 -11.94 -28.80 0.67
C TYR A 128 -12.67 -30.07 1.12
N GLN A 129 -13.56 -29.95 2.11
CA GLN A 129 -14.37 -31.08 2.59
C GLN A 129 -15.29 -31.61 1.49
N GLN A 130 -15.99 -30.74 0.76
CA GLN A 130 -16.84 -31.14 -0.36
C GLN A 130 -16.06 -31.88 -1.45
N ARG A 131 -14.86 -31.40 -1.79
CA ARG A 131 -13.98 -32.08 -2.75
C ARG A 131 -13.54 -33.45 -2.23
N GLN A 132 -13.18 -33.56 -0.96
CA GLN A 132 -12.78 -34.82 -0.33
C GLN A 132 -13.92 -35.85 -0.31
N GLU A 133 -15.14 -35.42 0.00
CA GLU A 133 -16.33 -36.28 -0.04
C GLU A 133 -16.58 -36.82 -1.44
N LEU A 134 -16.46 -35.98 -2.48
CA LEU A 134 -16.59 -36.39 -3.88
C LEU A 134 -15.54 -37.45 -4.26
N VAL A 135 -14.28 -37.23 -3.90
CA VAL A 135 -13.19 -38.20 -4.15
C VAL A 135 -13.46 -39.54 -3.45
N GLN A 136 -13.90 -39.50 -2.19
CA GLN A 136 -14.25 -40.71 -1.45
C GLN A 136 -15.45 -41.43 -2.06
N GLN A 137 -16.44 -40.69 -2.57
CA GLN A 137 -17.57 -41.26 -3.28
C GLN A 137 -17.13 -41.97 -4.55
N HIS A 138 -16.27 -41.35 -5.37
CA HIS A 138 -15.71 -41.98 -6.57
C HIS A 138 -14.92 -43.25 -6.22
N GLN A 139 -14.11 -43.21 -5.15
CA GLN A 139 -13.40 -44.41 -4.68
C GLN A 139 -14.34 -45.55 -4.32
N LYS A 140 -15.41 -45.27 -3.54
CA LYS A 140 -16.43 -46.27 -3.19
C LYS A 140 -17.13 -46.85 -4.43
N GLN A 141 -17.40 -46.01 -5.43
CA GLN A 141 -18.00 -46.46 -6.70
C GLN A 141 -17.05 -47.38 -7.47
N ARG A 142 -15.75 -47.05 -7.52
CA ARG A 142 -14.72 -47.91 -8.11
C ARG A 142 -14.64 -49.26 -7.41
N ASP A 143 -14.58 -49.26 -6.08
CA ASP A 143 -14.51 -50.49 -5.29
C ASP A 143 -15.75 -51.38 -5.51
N ALA A 144 -16.94 -50.76 -5.61
CA ALA A 144 -18.18 -51.47 -5.89
C ALA A 144 -18.23 -52.07 -7.30
N LEU A 145 -17.72 -51.38 -8.32
CA LEU A 145 -17.60 -51.92 -9.67
C LEU A 145 -16.55 -53.03 -9.74
N PHE A 146 -15.42 -52.87 -9.06
CA PHE A 146 -14.40 -53.90 -8.96
C PHE A 146 -14.98 -55.18 -8.37
N ALA A 147 -15.72 -55.09 -7.26
CA ALA A 147 -16.41 -56.24 -6.68
C ALA A 147 -17.38 -56.92 -7.65
N LYS A 148 -18.08 -56.17 -8.51
CA LYS A 148 -18.97 -56.73 -9.55
C LYS A 148 -18.18 -57.48 -10.63
N GLU A 149 -17.05 -56.92 -11.06
CA GLU A 149 -16.16 -57.55 -12.04
C GLU A 149 -15.61 -58.89 -11.51
N LEU A 150 -15.23 -58.96 -10.24
CA LEU A 150 -14.78 -60.22 -9.60
C LEU A 150 -15.85 -61.32 -9.63
N VAL A 151 -17.13 -60.96 -9.59
CA VAL A 151 -18.26 -61.90 -9.66
C VAL A 151 -18.63 -62.22 -11.12
N GLY A 152 -17.87 -61.72 -12.09
CA GLY A 152 -18.04 -61.98 -13.53
C GLY A 152 -19.14 -61.13 -14.19
N ALA A 153 -19.60 -60.06 -13.53
CA ALA A 153 -20.54 -59.13 -14.16
C ALA A 153 -19.78 -58.20 -15.14
N PRO A 154 -20.38 -57.84 -16.29
CA PRO A 154 -19.79 -56.86 -17.19
C PRO A 154 -19.78 -55.48 -16.53
N VAL A 155 -18.64 -54.79 -16.60
CA VAL A 155 -18.41 -53.48 -16.01
C VAL A 155 -17.91 -52.52 -17.08
N ASP A 156 -18.51 -51.33 -17.14
CA ASP A 156 -18.07 -50.23 -18.00
C ASP A 156 -17.19 -49.26 -17.19
N TRP A 157 -15.90 -49.54 -17.17
CA TRP A 157 -14.90 -48.71 -16.49
C TRP A 157 -14.72 -47.34 -17.14
N GLU A 158 -14.83 -47.27 -18.47
CA GLU A 158 -14.56 -46.05 -19.23
C GLU A 158 -15.61 -44.99 -18.94
N SER A 159 -16.89 -45.39 -18.90
CA SER A 159 -17.96 -44.46 -18.55
C SER A 159 -17.85 -43.97 -17.11
N LEU A 160 -17.44 -44.81 -16.16
CA LEU A 160 -17.26 -44.39 -14.76
C LEU A 160 -16.11 -43.39 -14.63
N GLU A 161 -14.94 -43.70 -15.20
CA GLU A 161 -13.75 -42.83 -15.12
C GLU A 161 -14.04 -41.46 -15.75
N LYS A 162 -14.63 -41.44 -16.95
CA LYS A 162 -15.03 -40.18 -17.62
C LYS A 162 -16.00 -39.35 -16.79
N GLN A 163 -16.96 -39.98 -16.13
CA GLN A 163 -17.93 -39.28 -15.28
C GLN A 163 -17.24 -38.73 -14.02
N SER A 164 -16.42 -39.53 -13.37
CA SER A 164 -15.61 -39.15 -12.20
C SER A 164 -14.71 -37.94 -12.49
N GLU A 165 -13.94 -37.99 -13.59
CA GLU A 165 -13.09 -36.89 -14.03
C GLU A 165 -13.89 -35.61 -14.32
N LYS A 166 -15.05 -35.74 -14.98
CA LYS A 166 -15.91 -34.60 -15.29
C LYS A 166 -16.44 -33.95 -14.02
N GLU A 167 -16.94 -34.74 -13.07
CA GLU A 167 -17.45 -34.24 -11.79
C GLU A 167 -16.35 -33.57 -10.98
N LEU A 168 -15.15 -34.17 -10.92
CA LEU A 168 -14.02 -33.60 -10.19
C LEU A 168 -13.57 -32.27 -10.81
N LYS A 169 -13.51 -32.19 -12.15
CA LYS A 169 -13.19 -30.94 -12.86
C LYS A 169 -14.24 -29.86 -12.63
N GLN A 170 -15.53 -30.23 -12.59
CA GLN A 170 -16.61 -29.31 -12.26
C GLN A 170 -16.48 -28.79 -10.83
N MET A 171 -16.15 -29.66 -9.87
CA MET A 171 -15.87 -29.28 -8.49
C MET A 171 -14.68 -28.32 -8.41
N ASP A 172 -13.54 -28.65 -9.03
CA ASP A 172 -12.34 -27.79 -9.02
C ASP A 172 -12.62 -26.42 -9.66
N THR A 173 -13.40 -26.39 -10.73
CA THR A 173 -13.85 -25.14 -11.35
C THR A 173 -14.73 -24.35 -10.39
N HIS A 174 -15.68 -24.99 -9.71
CA HIS A 174 -16.55 -24.34 -8.73
C HIS A 174 -15.75 -23.73 -7.57
N ILE A 175 -14.75 -24.45 -7.06
CA ILE A 175 -13.85 -23.98 -5.99
C ILE A 175 -13.19 -22.66 -6.40
N VAL A 176 -12.58 -22.60 -7.59
CA VAL A 176 -11.94 -21.37 -8.09
C VAL A 176 -12.93 -20.22 -8.16
N HIS A 177 -14.15 -20.44 -8.67
CA HIS A 177 -15.17 -19.40 -8.77
C HIS A 177 -15.60 -18.86 -7.40
N GLU A 178 -15.78 -19.74 -6.40
CA GLU A 178 -16.14 -19.34 -5.05
C GLU A 178 -15.01 -18.57 -4.36
N MET A 179 -13.76 -18.99 -4.53
CA MET A 179 -12.61 -18.27 -4.00
C MET A 179 -12.42 -16.91 -4.65
N ASP A 180 -12.58 -16.80 -5.97
CA ASP A 180 -12.56 -15.52 -6.68
C ASP A 180 -13.67 -14.57 -6.19
N ARG A 181 -14.85 -15.13 -5.87
CA ARG A 181 -15.96 -14.36 -5.30
C ARG A 181 -15.60 -13.85 -3.90
N GLU A 182 -14.95 -14.67 -3.08
CA GLU A 182 -14.47 -14.25 -1.75
C GLU A 182 -13.43 -13.13 -1.88
N ILE A 183 -12.44 -13.26 -2.78
CA ILE A 183 -11.42 -12.24 -3.04
C ILE A 183 -12.08 -10.90 -3.44
N ARG A 184 -13.03 -10.92 -4.39
CA ARG A 184 -13.75 -9.70 -4.80
C ARG A 184 -14.52 -9.06 -3.65
N SER A 185 -15.14 -9.87 -2.78
CA SER A 185 -15.86 -9.42 -1.59
C SER A 185 -14.90 -8.75 -0.60
N GLN A 186 -13.75 -9.36 -0.32
CA GLN A 186 -12.71 -8.82 0.55
C GLN A 186 -12.14 -7.50 0.00
N GLN A 187 -11.81 -7.47 -1.30
CA GLN A 187 -11.35 -6.25 -1.99
C GLN A 187 -12.38 -5.12 -1.86
N ALA A 188 -13.67 -5.41 -2.05
CA ALA A 188 -14.74 -4.42 -1.93
C ALA A 188 -14.89 -3.89 -0.49
N LYS A 189 -14.79 -4.77 0.51
CA LYS A 189 -14.84 -4.37 1.94
C LYS A 189 -13.67 -3.46 2.30
N LEU A 190 -12.45 -3.81 1.91
CA LEU A 190 -11.25 -3.03 2.21
C LEU A 190 -11.20 -1.72 1.41
N ALA A 191 -11.69 -1.71 0.17
CA ALA A 191 -11.86 -0.49 -0.61
C ALA A 191 -12.89 0.46 0.03
N LYS A 192 -13.99 -0.07 0.58
CA LYS A 192 -15.00 0.73 1.31
C LYS A 192 -14.42 1.38 2.57
N LEU A 193 -13.45 0.74 3.22
CA LEU A 193 -12.70 1.30 4.34
C LEU A 193 -11.58 2.24 3.90
N ARG A 194 -11.50 2.58 2.61
CA ARG A 194 -10.48 3.45 2.03
C ARG A 194 -9.05 2.99 2.30
N VAL A 195 -8.84 1.67 2.42
CA VAL A 195 -7.48 1.12 2.54
C VAL A 195 -6.69 1.51 1.29
N PRO A 196 -5.49 2.08 1.42
CA PRO A 196 -4.65 2.47 0.28
C PRO A 196 -4.47 1.31 -0.71
N PHE A 197 -4.52 1.62 -2.01
CA PHE A 197 -4.37 0.65 -3.13
C PHE A 197 -5.49 -0.41 -3.27
N PHE A 198 -6.49 -0.43 -2.38
CA PHE A 198 -7.61 -1.35 -2.50
C PHE A 198 -8.67 -0.88 -3.49
N LYS A 199 -8.98 -1.77 -4.43
CA LYS A 199 -10.06 -1.69 -5.40
C LYS A 199 -10.37 -3.10 -5.86
N VAL A 200 -11.59 -3.33 -6.34
CA VAL A 200 -11.92 -4.62 -6.96
C VAL A 200 -11.15 -4.72 -8.28
N THR A 201 -10.29 -5.73 -8.42
CA THR A 201 -9.39 -5.85 -9.56
C THR A 201 -8.95 -7.29 -9.78
N SER A 202 -8.70 -7.63 -11.05
CA SER A 202 -8.10 -8.89 -11.49
C SER A 202 -6.72 -8.68 -12.12
N SER A 203 -6.20 -7.44 -12.10
CA SER A 203 -4.86 -7.13 -12.61
C SER A 203 -3.81 -7.68 -11.66
N MET A 204 -2.84 -8.42 -12.21
CA MET A 204 -1.73 -9.00 -11.44
C MET A 204 -0.93 -7.95 -10.67
N ASP A 205 -0.71 -6.78 -11.25
CA ASP A 205 0.09 -5.72 -10.61
C ASP A 205 -0.64 -5.07 -9.44
N ASP A 206 -1.95 -4.84 -9.59
CA ASP A 206 -2.77 -4.33 -8.49
C ASP A 206 -2.88 -5.36 -7.37
N ILE A 207 -3.05 -6.65 -7.71
CA ILE A 207 -3.12 -7.74 -6.73
C ILE A 207 -1.82 -7.83 -5.94
N LYS A 208 -0.67 -7.74 -6.60
CA LYS A 208 0.65 -7.72 -5.93
C LYS A 208 0.76 -6.52 -4.98
N MET A 209 0.28 -5.35 -5.38
CA MET A 209 0.29 -4.17 -4.52
C MET A 209 -0.63 -4.34 -3.30
N GLN A 210 -1.86 -4.81 -3.52
CA GLN A 210 -2.81 -5.10 -2.43
C GLN A 210 -2.25 -6.14 -1.46
N HIS A 211 -1.59 -7.19 -1.97
CA HIS A 211 -0.94 -8.20 -1.14
C HIS A 211 0.18 -7.59 -0.26
N LYS A 212 1.00 -6.68 -0.80
CA LYS A 212 2.01 -5.97 0.01
C LYS A 212 1.38 -5.17 1.14
N VAL A 213 0.28 -4.46 0.85
CA VAL A 213 -0.46 -3.72 1.89
C VAL A 213 -1.06 -4.66 2.93
N LEU A 214 -1.61 -5.81 2.52
CA LEU A 214 -2.12 -6.83 3.46
C LEU A 214 -1.03 -7.39 4.36
N SER A 215 0.16 -7.68 3.83
CA SER A 215 1.29 -8.17 4.63
C SER A 215 1.61 -7.17 5.74
N ILE A 216 1.72 -5.88 5.41
CA ILE A 216 1.99 -4.83 6.39
C ILE A 216 0.88 -4.76 7.45
N LEU A 217 -0.39 -4.83 7.02
CA LEU A 217 -1.52 -4.80 7.95
C LEU A 217 -1.59 -6.06 8.84
N GLN A 218 -1.15 -7.21 8.34
CA GLN A 218 -1.08 -8.45 9.11
C GLN A 218 0.06 -8.40 10.13
N ASP A 219 1.25 -7.93 9.74
CA ASP A 219 2.37 -7.74 10.65
C ASP A 219 1.95 -6.82 11.83
N MET A 220 1.19 -5.75 11.55
CA MET A 220 0.63 -4.86 12.59
C MET A 220 -0.44 -5.51 13.49
N ILE A 221 -1.07 -6.61 13.08
CA ILE A 221 -2.00 -7.39 13.92
C ILE A 221 -1.18 -8.28 14.84
N ASP A 222 -0.22 -9.01 14.29
CA ASP A 222 0.59 -9.97 15.03
C ASP A 222 1.39 -9.25 16.14
N ASP A 223 1.93 -8.06 15.87
CA ASP A 223 2.61 -7.21 16.88
C ASP A 223 1.68 -6.79 18.05
N LYS A 224 0.37 -6.66 17.82
CA LYS A 224 -0.60 -6.27 18.88
C LYS A 224 -1.03 -7.45 19.75
N ASP A 225 -0.94 -8.67 19.24
CA ASP A 225 -1.31 -9.87 19.99
C ASP A 225 -0.20 -10.29 20.97
N ASP A 226 1.06 -9.88 20.73
CA ASP A 226 2.20 -10.13 21.64
C ASP A 226 2.21 -9.22 22.89
N GLU A 227 1.40 -8.16 22.94
CA GLU A 227 1.27 -7.25 24.10
C GLU A 227 0.17 -7.67 25.12
N LYS A 228 -0.50 -8.82 24.92
CA LYS A 228 -1.54 -9.35 25.82
C LYS A 228 -1.12 -10.60 26.59
#